data_AF-A0A3N9MVK7-F1
#
_entry.id   AF-A0A3N9MVK7-F1
#
_cell.length_a   1.000
_cell.length_b   1.000
_cell.length_c   1.000
_cell.angle_alpha   90.00
_cell.angle_beta   90.00
_cell.angle_gamma   90.00
#
_symmetry.space_group_name_H-M   'P 1'
#
loop_
_entity.id
_entity.type
_entity.pdbx_description
1 polymer ?
#
loop_
_entity_poly.entity_id
_entity_poly.type
_entity_poly.pdbx_seq_one_letter_code
_entity_poly.pdbx_strand_id
1 'polypeptide(L)'
;MDMYILPCHSLNRGFHPFESQNIWNTAGCHWPSFWNRDPIQNKLVWRRKMCTFKNLFITKGMLLILTLGCSIHAPEVRVTGEKTALEREVIGTYEEMEEDTWMIASTRAVEGESETKVSPEKRAVLEALQNQKYNRDDIDEFKTKGYVGENNQGLLEIRSLESLEQNPEQIELVRTVVQEENENRKTIMERVIELNDSLKKAVREDVLSIFARINQENSDKGTWIQEPNGSWVVK
;
A
#
# COMPACT_ATOMS: atom_id res chain seq x y z
N MET A 1 -23.67 -54.37 -8.46
CA MET A 1 -22.90 -53.44 -7.61
C MET A 1 -23.76 -52.20 -7.50
N ASP A 2 -24.56 -52.17 -6.44
CA ASP A 2 -25.67 -51.24 -6.28
C ASP A 2 -25.18 -49.86 -5.85
N MET A 3 -25.62 -48.86 -6.60
CA MET A 3 -25.32 -47.45 -6.44
C MET A 3 -26.35 -46.84 -5.50
N TYR A 4 -25.98 -46.69 -4.23
CA TYR A 4 -26.83 -46.03 -3.22
C TYR A 4 -26.80 -44.52 -3.42
N ILE A 5 -27.89 -43.98 -3.97
CA ILE A 5 -28.20 -42.55 -4.00
C ILE A 5 -28.80 -42.17 -2.64
N LEU A 6 -28.11 -41.33 -1.88
CA LEU A 6 -28.62 -40.75 -0.63
C LEU A 6 -29.58 -39.58 -0.93
N PRO A 7 -30.72 -39.47 -0.24
CA PRO A 7 -31.67 -38.37 -0.43
C PRO A 7 -31.26 -37.11 0.34
N CYS A 8 -31.43 -35.97 -0.31
CA CYS A 8 -31.23 -34.64 0.23
C CYS A 8 -32.33 -34.32 1.25
N HIS A 9 -31.98 -34.27 2.54
CA HIS A 9 -32.91 -33.87 3.59
C HIS A 9 -33.05 -32.35 3.63
N SER A 10 -34.28 -31.88 3.44
CA SER A 10 -34.72 -30.50 3.59
C SER A 10 -34.66 -30.06 5.05
N LEU A 11 -33.69 -29.21 5.38
CA LEU A 11 -33.71 -28.45 6.63
C LEU A 11 -34.46 -27.13 6.42
N ASN A 12 -35.75 -27.23 6.70
CA ASN A 12 -36.67 -26.13 6.90
C ASN A 12 -36.25 -25.36 8.16
N ARG A 13 -35.50 -24.26 8.02
CA ARG A 13 -35.27 -23.30 9.12
C ARG A 13 -36.12 -22.07 8.88
N GLY A 14 -37.01 -21.83 9.85
CA GLY A 14 -37.98 -20.76 9.86
C GLY A 14 -37.35 -19.39 9.69
N PHE A 15 -37.85 -18.66 8.70
CA PHE A 15 -37.73 -17.23 8.59
C PHE A 15 -38.50 -16.58 9.75
N HIS A 16 -37.79 -15.97 10.69
CA HIS A 16 -38.36 -14.96 11.58
C HIS A 16 -38.46 -13.64 10.81
N PRO A 17 -39.63 -12.97 10.77
CA PRO A 17 -39.72 -11.63 10.21
C PRO A 17 -39.02 -10.64 11.16
N PHE A 18 -38.06 -9.90 10.61
CA PHE A 18 -37.42 -8.78 11.27
C PHE A 18 -38.42 -7.62 11.30
N GLU A 19 -39.08 -7.44 12.43
CA GLU A 19 -40.04 -6.37 12.69
C GLU A 19 -39.26 -5.06 12.89
N SER A 20 -39.29 -4.21 11.86
CA SER A 20 -38.70 -2.86 11.90
C SER A 20 -39.69 -1.89 12.54
N GLN A 21 -39.56 -1.68 13.84
CA GLN A 21 -40.29 -0.61 14.53
C GLN A 21 -39.56 0.73 14.34
N ASN A 22 -40.12 1.54 13.45
CA ASN A 22 -39.94 2.98 13.42
C ASN A 22 -40.47 3.58 14.73
N ILE A 23 -39.57 4.16 15.53
CA ILE A 23 -39.95 5.04 16.65
C ILE A 23 -39.25 6.37 16.43
N TRP A 24 -39.96 7.28 15.76
CA TRP A 24 -39.73 8.72 15.87
C TRP A 24 -40.86 9.32 16.69
N ASN A 25 -40.48 10.28 17.54
CA ASN A 25 -41.31 11.20 18.33
C ASN A 25 -41.98 10.60 19.58
N THR A 26 -41.90 11.18 20.77
CA THR A 26 -41.62 12.57 21.17
C THR A 26 -41.36 12.64 22.68
N ALA A 27 -40.69 13.73 23.09
CA ALA A 27 -40.70 14.36 24.41
C ALA A 27 -39.66 13.89 25.44
N GLY A 28 -38.78 14.82 25.82
CA GLY A 28 -37.95 14.68 27.01
C GLY A 28 -36.61 15.43 27.03
N CYS A 29 -36.47 16.56 26.33
CA CYS A 29 -35.26 17.39 26.42
C CYS A 29 -35.25 18.17 27.75
N HIS A 30 -34.34 17.80 28.65
CA HIS A 30 -33.96 18.60 29.82
C HIS A 30 -32.59 19.22 29.54
N TRP A 31 -32.58 20.49 29.12
CA TRP A 31 -31.37 21.31 29.02
C TRP A 31 -31.43 22.40 30.10
N PRO A 32 -30.31 22.74 30.76
CA PRO A 32 -30.26 23.84 31.71
C PRO A 32 -30.50 25.18 31.01
N SER A 33 -31.47 25.92 31.54
CA SER A 33 -31.80 27.29 31.19
C SER A 33 -30.66 28.24 31.52
N PHE A 34 -29.96 28.76 30.51
CA PHE A 34 -29.00 29.87 30.72
C PHE A 34 -28.90 30.83 29.54
N TRP A 35 -30.04 31.24 28.97
CA TRP A 35 -30.11 32.50 28.22
C TRP A 35 -31.53 33.06 28.33
N ASN A 36 -31.73 34.04 29.20
CA ASN A 36 -32.86 34.96 29.03
C ASN A 36 -32.37 36.40 29.10
N ARG A 37 -32.85 37.17 28.14
CA ARG A 37 -32.51 38.56 27.85
C ARG A 37 -32.91 39.48 29.00
N ASP A 38 -32.00 40.33 29.43
CA ASP A 38 -32.33 41.52 30.20
C ASP A 38 -32.99 42.57 29.29
N PRO A 39 -34.11 43.20 29.71
CA PRO A 39 -34.61 44.43 29.13
C PRO A 39 -33.91 45.64 29.78
N ILE A 40 -33.33 46.49 28.95
CA ILE A 40 -32.79 47.80 29.36
C ILE A 40 -33.93 48.81 29.45
N GLN A 41 -34.22 49.33 30.65
CA GLN A 41 -34.57 50.75 30.88
C GLN A 41 -34.30 51.12 32.35
N ASN A 42 -33.15 51.74 32.63
CA ASN A 42 -33.18 53.00 33.40
C ASN A 42 -31.91 53.81 33.16
N LYS A 43 -32.11 54.97 32.54
CA LYS A 43 -31.10 56.03 32.42
C LYS A 43 -30.96 56.68 33.78
N LEU A 44 -29.73 56.93 34.25
CA LEU A 44 -29.34 58.21 34.85
C LEU A 44 -27.89 58.17 35.34
N VAL A 45 -27.10 59.15 34.85
CA VAL A 45 -25.78 59.60 35.36
C VAL A 45 -24.68 58.55 35.12
N TRP A 46 -23.71 58.75 34.24
CA TRP A 46 -22.62 59.72 34.38
C TRP A 46 -22.11 60.21 33.03
N ARG A 47 -22.01 61.54 32.92
CA ARG A 47 -21.37 62.26 31.83
C ARG A 47 -19.84 62.05 31.86
N ARG A 48 -19.25 62.22 30.66
CA ARG A 48 -17.83 62.46 30.35
C ARG A 48 -16.93 61.23 30.27
N LYS A 49 -16.77 60.69 29.06
CA LYS A 49 -15.49 60.59 28.31
C LYS A 49 -15.72 59.78 27.02
N MET A 50 -16.35 60.38 26.03
CA MET A 50 -16.36 59.88 24.65
C MET A 50 -15.85 61.00 23.76
N CYS A 51 -14.63 60.87 23.24
CA CYS A 51 -14.24 61.53 21.98
C CYS A 51 -12.93 61.04 21.32
N THR A 52 -12.23 60.02 21.82
CA THR A 52 -10.92 59.62 21.23
C THR A 52 -10.78 58.16 20.84
N PHE A 53 -11.85 57.35 20.82
CA PHE A 53 -11.71 55.90 20.59
C PHE A 53 -12.25 55.37 19.25
N LYS A 54 -12.82 56.22 18.39
CA LYS A 54 -13.41 55.76 17.11
C LYS A 54 -12.45 55.73 15.92
N ASN A 55 -11.30 56.42 15.99
CA ASN A 55 -10.36 56.50 14.86
C ASN A 55 -9.17 55.52 14.93
N LEU A 56 -9.13 54.62 15.93
CA LEU A 56 -8.03 53.65 16.11
C LEU A 56 -8.35 52.23 15.61
N PHE A 57 -9.61 51.91 15.33
CA PHE A 57 -10.01 50.57 14.88
C PHE A 57 -9.96 50.37 13.37
N ILE A 58 -10.22 51.41 12.58
CA ILE A 58 -10.24 51.30 11.11
C ILE A 58 -8.81 51.32 10.54
N THR A 59 -7.87 52.01 11.19
CA THR A 59 -6.46 52.08 10.77
C THR A 59 -5.63 50.84 11.13
N LYS A 60 -6.06 50.03 12.11
CA LYS A 60 -5.36 48.78 12.47
C LYS A 60 -5.84 47.54 11.70
N GLY A 61 -7.05 47.55 11.13
CA GLY A 61 -7.57 46.42 10.34
C GLY A 61 -6.94 46.30 8.94
N MET A 62 -6.51 47.42 8.35
CA MET A 62 -5.95 47.45 7.00
C MET A 62 -4.46 47.07 6.94
N LEU A 63 -3.75 47.11 8.08
CA LEU A 63 -2.33 46.76 8.17
C LEU A 63 -2.08 45.25 8.40
N LEU A 64 -3.11 44.49 8.76
CA LEU A 64 -3.00 43.05 9.05
C LEU A 64 -3.15 42.15 7.80
N ILE A 65 -3.59 42.70 6.67
CA ILE A 65 -3.90 41.94 5.44
C ILE A 65 -2.70 41.91 4.46
N LEU A 66 -1.66 42.73 4.69
CA LEU A 66 -0.47 42.79 3.83
C LEU A 66 0.65 41.81 4.20
N THR A 67 0.49 41.00 5.26
CA THR A 67 1.51 40.02 5.68
C THR A 67 1.16 38.57 5.35
N LEU A 68 0.06 38.31 4.64
CA LEU A 68 -0.23 37.00 4.04
C LEU A 68 0.42 36.88 2.67
N GLY A 69 1.74 37.12 2.63
CA GLY A 69 2.56 36.63 1.53
C GLY A 69 2.62 35.11 1.65
N CYS A 70 1.71 34.41 0.96
CA CYS A 70 1.91 33.01 0.65
C CYS A 70 3.20 32.92 -0.17
N SER A 71 4.33 32.67 0.49
CA SER A 71 5.52 32.16 -0.16
C SER A 71 5.19 30.75 -0.62
N ILE A 72 4.61 30.62 -1.81
CA ILE A 72 4.63 29.37 -2.57
C ILE A 72 6.10 29.10 -2.86
N HIS A 73 6.71 28.37 -1.93
CA HIS A 73 8.02 27.80 -2.12
C HIS A 73 7.83 26.72 -3.18
N ALA A 74 8.13 27.06 -4.43
CA ALA A 74 8.23 26.05 -5.47
C ALA A 74 9.27 25.03 -4.97
N PRO A 75 8.90 23.74 -4.82
CA PRO A 75 9.85 22.75 -4.34
C PRO A 75 11.04 22.74 -5.28
N GLU A 76 12.24 22.81 -4.72
CA GLU A 76 13.49 22.69 -5.45
C GLU A 76 13.44 21.36 -6.22
N VAL A 77 13.38 21.42 -7.55
CA VAL A 77 13.39 20.25 -8.43
C VAL A 77 14.80 19.68 -8.41
N ARG A 78 15.16 18.98 -7.34
CA ARG A 78 16.42 18.26 -7.20
C ARG A 78 16.24 16.83 -7.68
N VAL A 79 16.71 16.53 -8.88
CA VAL A 79 17.05 15.16 -9.37
C VAL A 79 15.99 14.09 -9.06
N THR A 80 14.71 14.45 -9.02
CA THR A 80 13.62 13.48 -8.91
C THR A 80 13.25 12.97 -10.29
N GLY A 81 13.38 13.80 -11.34
CA GLY A 81 13.02 13.43 -12.71
C GLY A 81 13.77 12.21 -13.26
N GLU A 82 15.08 12.10 -13.02
CA GLU A 82 15.88 10.96 -13.47
C GLU A 82 15.50 9.68 -12.72
N LYS A 83 15.29 9.73 -11.40
CA LYS A 83 14.83 8.57 -10.62
C LYS A 83 13.42 8.14 -11.02
N THR A 84 12.50 9.08 -11.22
CA THR A 84 11.15 8.76 -11.71
C THR A 84 11.16 8.25 -13.15
N ALA A 85 12.12 8.66 -13.99
CA ALA A 85 12.30 8.07 -15.31
C ALA A 85 12.78 6.62 -15.19
N LEU A 86 13.82 6.37 -14.40
CA LEU A 86 14.35 5.04 -14.14
C LEU A 86 13.27 4.08 -13.59
N GLU A 87 12.43 4.57 -12.68
CA GLU A 87 11.28 3.83 -12.13
C GLU A 87 10.30 3.39 -13.19
N ARG A 88 9.89 4.29 -14.08
CA ARG A 88 8.96 3.97 -15.16
C ARG A 88 9.55 2.94 -16.12
N GLU A 89 10.86 3.00 -16.38
CA GLU A 89 11.55 2.04 -17.24
C GLU A 89 11.57 0.64 -16.60
N VAL A 90 11.89 0.54 -15.30
CA VAL A 90 11.87 -0.73 -14.55
C VAL A 90 10.46 -1.32 -14.56
N ILE A 91 9.45 -0.52 -14.20
CA ILE A 91 8.06 -0.96 -14.12
C ILE A 91 7.55 -1.38 -15.50
N GLY A 92 7.78 -0.57 -16.54
CA GLY A 92 7.33 -0.88 -17.89
C GLY A 92 7.95 -2.17 -18.43
N THR A 93 9.25 -2.37 -18.24
CA THR A 93 9.93 -3.60 -18.68
C THR A 93 9.42 -4.82 -17.91
N TYR A 94 9.18 -4.68 -16.61
CA TYR A 94 8.63 -5.74 -15.77
C TYR A 94 7.19 -6.13 -16.18
N GLU A 95 6.32 -5.15 -16.42
CA GLU A 95 4.94 -5.37 -16.86
C GLU A 95 4.88 -6.07 -18.22
N GLU A 96 5.73 -5.66 -19.19
CA GLU A 96 5.85 -6.32 -20.50
C GLU A 96 6.22 -7.80 -20.34
N MET A 97 7.16 -8.12 -19.45
CA MET A 97 7.57 -9.50 -19.18
C MET A 97 6.45 -10.34 -18.55
N GLU A 98 5.64 -9.74 -17.66
CA GLU A 98 4.48 -10.41 -17.09
C GLU A 98 3.39 -10.68 -18.14
N GLU A 99 3.10 -9.71 -19.01
CA GLU A 99 2.12 -9.87 -20.10
C GLU A 99 2.53 -11.00 -21.06
N ASP A 100 3.80 -11.00 -21.48
CA ASP A 100 4.39 -12.06 -22.32
C ASP A 100 4.23 -13.45 -21.68
N THR A 101 4.40 -13.54 -20.36
CA THR A 101 4.24 -14.78 -19.61
C THR A 101 2.81 -15.30 -19.70
N TRP A 102 1.83 -14.43 -19.52
CA TRP A 102 0.42 -14.79 -19.62
C TRP A 102 0.04 -15.21 -21.04
N MET A 103 0.56 -14.52 -22.05
CA MET A 103 0.32 -14.88 -23.45
C MET A 103 0.86 -16.28 -23.75
N ILE A 104 2.09 -16.60 -23.35
CA ILE A 104 2.68 -17.92 -23.57
C ILE A 104 1.93 -19.01 -22.79
N ALA A 105 1.58 -18.76 -21.52
CA ALA A 105 0.83 -19.73 -20.71
C ALA A 105 -0.57 -20.04 -21.25
N SER A 106 -1.20 -19.07 -21.94
CA SER A 106 -2.53 -19.25 -22.55
C SER A 106 -2.50 -20.07 -23.85
N THR A 107 -1.35 -20.13 -24.53
CA THR A 107 -1.22 -20.93 -25.75
C THR A 107 -1.21 -22.41 -25.39
N ARG A 108 -2.28 -23.12 -25.74
CA ARG A 108 -2.30 -24.58 -25.71
C ARG A 108 -1.19 -25.06 -26.64
N ALA A 109 -0.29 -25.90 -26.14
CA ALA A 109 0.70 -26.57 -26.98
C ALA A 109 -0.05 -27.43 -28.01
N VAL A 110 -0.25 -26.89 -29.21
CA VAL A 110 -0.71 -27.66 -30.35
C VAL A 110 0.52 -28.43 -30.80
N GLU A 111 0.56 -29.73 -30.50
CA GLU A 111 1.56 -30.63 -31.09
C GLU A 111 1.43 -30.55 -32.62
N GLY A 112 2.34 -29.81 -33.26
CA GLY A 112 2.49 -29.84 -34.71
C GLY A 112 2.91 -28.56 -35.42
N GLU A 113 2.56 -27.35 -34.96
CA GLU A 113 2.73 -26.19 -35.86
C GLU A 113 2.76 -24.82 -35.15
N SER A 114 3.71 -24.64 -34.23
CA SER A 114 4.28 -23.37 -33.76
C SER A 114 4.95 -23.60 -32.41
N GLU A 115 6.12 -24.22 -32.40
CA GLU A 115 7.03 -24.02 -31.27
C GLU A 115 7.48 -22.56 -31.35
N THR A 116 6.83 -21.69 -30.59
CA THR A 116 7.45 -20.42 -30.21
C THR A 116 8.78 -20.80 -29.59
N LYS A 117 9.89 -20.61 -30.31
CA LYS A 117 11.24 -20.93 -29.83
C LYS A 117 11.59 -19.96 -28.71
N VAL A 118 11.11 -20.26 -27.50
CA VAL A 118 11.47 -19.54 -26.29
C VAL A 118 12.93 -19.84 -26.00
N SER A 119 13.76 -18.79 -25.96
CA SER A 119 15.16 -18.94 -25.61
C SER A 119 15.29 -19.48 -24.17
N PRO A 120 16.38 -20.18 -23.82
CA PRO A 120 16.59 -20.67 -22.46
C PRO A 120 16.46 -19.56 -21.40
N GLU A 121 16.97 -18.36 -21.70
CA GLU A 121 16.93 -17.19 -20.81
C GLU A 121 15.50 -16.68 -20.63
N LYS A 122 14.71 -16.61 -21.71
CA LYS A 122 13.29 -16.25 -21.62
C LYS A 122 12.54 -17.30 -20.80
N ARG A 123 12.82 -18.59 -20.97
CA ARG A 123 12.18 -19.67 -20.19
C ARG A 123 12.47 -19.55 -18.69
N ALA A 124 13.72 -19.30 -18.30
CA ALA A 124 14.08 -19.13 -16.89
C ALA A 124 13.31 -17.99 -16.21
N VAL A 125 13.10 -16.88 -16.93
CA VAL A 125 12.32 -15.74 -16.45
C VAL A 125 10.83 -16.09 -16.33
N LEU A 126 10.27 -16.80 -17.31
CA LEU A 126 8.87 -17.26 -17.26
C LEU A 126 8.64 -18.17 -16.05
N GLU A 127 9.57 -19.10 -15.80
CA GLU A 127 9.54 -20.00 -14.64
C GLU A 127 9.66 -19.20 -13.34
N ALA A 128 10.57 -18.22 -13.27
CA ALA A 128 10.70 -17.34 -12.11
C ALA A 128 9.41 -16.57 -11.80
N LEU A 129 8.78 -15.97 -12.82
CA LEU A 129 7.50 -15.25 -12.66
C LEU A 129 6.35 -16.17 -12.24
N GLN A 130 6.34 -17.41 -12.74
CA GLN A 130 5.36 -18.42 -12.33
C GLN A 130 5.57 -18.83 -10.87
N ASN A 131 6.81 -19.07 -10.46
CA ASN A 131 7.16 -19.44 -9.10
C ASN A 131 6.83 -18.33 -8.10
N GLN A 132 7.08 -17.06 -8.43
CA GLN A 132 6.68 -15.93 -7.58
C GLN A 132 5.16 -15.90 -7.35
N LYS A 133 4.37 -16.17 -8.40
CA LYS A 133 2.91 -16.23 -8.29
C LYS A 133 2.45 -17.39 -7.41
N TYR A 134 3.15 -18.52 -7.51
CA TYR A 134 2.86 -19.71 -6.72
C TYR A 134 3.22 -19.52 -5.24
N ASN A 135 4.36 -18.89 -4.93
CA ASN A 135 4.83 -18.68 -3.55
C ASN A 135 4.16 -17.49 -2.84
N ARG A 136 3.30 -16.72 -3.53
CA ARG A 136 2.80 -15.44 -3.03
C ARG A 136 2.03 -15.57 -1.71
N ASP A 137 1.17 -16.57 -1.58
CA ASP A 137 0.37 -16.80 -0.38
C ASP A 137 1.25 -17.18 0.83
N ASP A 138 2.24 -18.05 0.62
CA ASP A 138 3.22 -18.38 1.66
C ASP A 138 4.04 -17.15 2.09
N ILE A 139 4.52 -16.35 1.13
CA ILE A 139 5.28 -15.13 1.41
C ILE A 139 4.45 -14.10 2.18
N ASP A 140 3.20 -13.87 1.79
CA ASP A 140 2.30 -12.94 2.48
C ASP A 140 2.01 -13.41 3.91
N GLU A 141 1.84 -14.73 4.11
CA GLU A 141 1.69 -15.31 5.44
C GLU A 141 2.97 -15.13 6.30
N PHE A 142 4.16 -15.39 5.74
CA PHE A 142 5.42 -15.22 6.44
C PHE A 142 5.68 -13.76 6.84
N LYS A 143 5.36 -12.80 5.96
CA LYS A 143 5.45 -11.36 6.27
C LYS A 143 4.49 -10.98 7.39
N THR A 144 3.23 -11.45 7.33
CA THR A 144 2.20 -11.18 8.34
C THR A 144 2.59 -11.73 9.71
N LYS A 145 3.19 -12.93 9.74
CA LYS A 145 3.71 -13.55 10.98
C LYS A 145 5.02 -12.91 11.46
N GLY A 146 5.61 -12.01 10.68
CA GLY A 146 6.87 -11.32 11.01
C GLY A 146 8.12 -12.17 10.85
N TYR A 147 8.04 -13.31 10.17
CA TYR A 147 9.18 -14.20 9.95
C TYR A 147 10.17 -13.61 8.96
N VAL A 148 9.64 -12.86 7.98
CA VAL A 148 10.40 -12.23 6.90
C VAL A 148 9.99 -10.78 6.75
N GLY A 149 10.86 -9.98 6.11
CA GLY A 149 10.57 -8.61 5.72
C GLY A 149 11.20 -8.25 4.38
N GLU A 150 10.70 -7.19 3.76
CA GLU A 150 11.22 -6.67 2.49
C GLU A 150 12.44 -5.78 2.74
N ASN A 151 13.61 -6.20 2.27
CA ASN A 151 14.84 -5.44 2.43
C ASN A 151 14.93 -4.26 1.45
N ASN A 152 15.94 -3.41 1.61
CA ASN A 152 16.11 -2.20 0.80
C ASN A 152 16.73 -2.46 -0.60
N GLN A 153 16.88 -3.73 -0.98
CA GLN A 153 17.43 -4.18 -2.27
C GLN A 153 16.41 -4.96 -3.10
N GLY A 154 15.16 -5.07 -2.64
CA GLY A 154 14.09 -5.80 -3.33
C GLY A 154 14.05 -7.29 -3.03
N LEU A 155 14.73 -7.76 -1.98
CA LEU A 155 14.76 -9.16 -1.58
C LEU A 155 14.09 -9.35 -0.22
N LEU A 156 13.68 -10.59 0.06
CA LEU A 156 13.21 -10.99 1.38
C LEU A 156 14.37 -11.30 2.31
N GLU A 157 14.28 -10.84 3.55
CA GLU A 157 15.22 -11.17 4.63
C GLU A 157 14.48 -11.84 5.79
N ILE A 158 15.02 -12.96 6.28
CA ILE A 158 14.49 -13.65 7.46
C ILE A 158 14.83 -12.81 8.71
N ARG A 159 13.81 -12.38 9.44
CA ARG A 159 13.93 -11.47 10.58
C ARG A 159 14.01 -12.22 11.89
N SER A 160 13.00 -13.06 12.16
CA SER A 160 12.94 -13.86 13.38
C SER A 160 12.29 -15.20 13.07
N LEU A 161 12.95 -16.26 13.52
CA LEU A 161 12.40 -17.61 13.57
C LEU A 161 12.13 -18.04 15.01
N GLU A 162 12.19 -17.11 15.98
CA GLU A 162 12.09 -17.42 17.42
C GLU A 162 10.73 -18.06 17.75
N SER A 163 9.66 -17.58 17.14
CA SER A 163 8.33 -18.19 17.27
C SER A 163 8.20 -19.57 16.60
N LEU A 164 9.19 -19.97 15.79
CA LEU A 164 9.24 -21.25 15.08
C LEU A 164 10.22 -22.25 15.71
N GLU A 165 10.90 -21.89 16.82
CA GLU A 165 11.97 -22.68 17.45
C GLU A 165 11.61 -24.13 17.76
N GLN A 166 10.31 -24.46 17.87
CA GLN A 166 9.83 -25.80 18.18
C GLN A 166 9.31 -26.58 16.95
N ASN A 167 9.37 -26.00 15.75
CA ASN A 167 8.91 -26.63 14.52
C ASN A 167 9.98 -26.59 13.41
N PRO A 168 10.89 -27.59 13.37
CA PRO A 168 11.99 -27.62 12.41
C PRO A 168 11.51 -27.71 10.95
N GLU A 169 10.38 -28.35 10.67
CA GLU A 169 9.80 -28.43 9.33
C GLU A 169 9.36 -27.05 8.84
N GLN A 170 8.73 -26.25 9.71
CA GLN A 170 8.30 -24.90 9.37
C GLN A 170 9.47 -23.94 9.19
N ILE A 171 10.53 -24.08 9.98
CA ILE A 171 11.77 -23.34 9.78
C ILE A 171 12.36 -23.63 8.39
N GLU A 172 12.41 -24.90 8.00
CA GLU A 172 12.98 -25.30 6.71
C GLU A 172 12.11 -24.82 5.55
N LEU A 173 10.78 -24.88 5.70
CA LEU A 173 9.85 -24.32 4.73
C LEU A 173 10.10 -22.81 4.50
N VAL A 174 10.17 -22.01 5.56
CA VAL A 174 10.44 -20.57 5.45
C VAL A 174 11.77 -20.31 4.75
N ARG A 175 12.82 -21.04 5.10
CA ARG A 175 14.13 -20.88 4.46
C ARG A 175 14.10 -21.23 2.97
N THR A 176 13.47 -22.35 2.63
CA THR A 176 13.40 -22.85 1.26
C THR A 176 12.63 -21.87 0.38
N VAL A 177 11.43 -21.49 0.79
CA VAL A 177 10.57 -20.57 0.01
C VAL A 177 11.20 -19.19 -0.11
N VAL A 178 11.83 -18.66 0.95
CA VAL A 178 12.55 -17.38 0.87
C VAL A 178 13.75 -17.45 -0.08
N GLN A 179 14.48 -18.56 -0.07
CA GLN A 179 15.59 -18.77 -0.99
C GLN A 179 15.09 -18.80 -2.44
N GLU A 180 14.10 -19.63 -2.73
CA GLU A 180 13.49 -19.76 -4.06
C GLU A 180 12.95 -18.41 -4.56
N GLU A 181 12.18 -17.70 -3.72
CA GLU A 181 11.65 -16.38 -4.04
C GLU A 181 12.77 -15.38 -4.37
N ASN A 182 13.85 -15.37 -3.58
CA ASN A 182 14.98 -14.48 -3.82
C ASN A 182 15.79 -14.85 -5.08
N GLU A 183 15.89 -16.14 -5.43
CA GLU A 183 16.50 -16.59 -6.68
C GLU A 183 15.67 -16.16 -7.90
N ASN A 184 14.33 -16.30 -7.80
CA ASN A 184 13.41 -15.84 -8.83
C ASN A 184 13.47 -14.32 -9.00
N ARG A 185 13.41 -13.55 -7.90
CA ARG A 185 13.54 -12.09 -7.90
C ARG A 185 14.83 -11.63 -8.59
N LYS A 186 15.97 -12.24 -8.26
CA LYS A 186 17.26 -11.93 -8.90
C LYS A 186 17.24 -12.20 -10.41
N THR A 187 16.67 -13.35 -10.82
CA THR A 187 16.55 -13.71 -12.24
C THR A 187 15.74 -12.66 -13.01
N ILE A 188 14.63 -12.19 -12.43
CA ILE A 188 13.77 -11.18 -13.05
C ILE A 188 14.46 -9.82 -13.06
N MET A 189 15.05 -9.38 -11.95
CA MET A 189 15.77 -8.12 -11.86
C MET A 189 16.91 -8.03 -12.88
N GLU A 190 17.71 -9.10 -12.98
CA GLU A 190 18.80 -9.16 -13.95
C GLU A 190 18.26 -9.07 -15.38
N ARG A 191 17.16 -9.78 -15.67
CA ARG A 191 16.53 -9.70 -16.99
C ARG A 191 16.03 -8.29 -17.32
N VAL A 192 15.41 -7.60 -16.38
CA VAL A 192 14.95 -6.22 -16.57
C VAL A 192 16.13 -5.30 -16.88
N ILE A 193 17.26 -5.45 -16.17
CA ILE A 193 18.49 -4.71 -16.44
C ILE A 193 19.04 -5.05 -17.83
N GLU A 194 19.06 -6.32 -18.22
CA GLU A 194 19.56 -6.76 -19.53
C GLU A 194 18.73 -6.26 -20.71
N LEU A 195 17.42 -6.11 -20.55
CA LEU A 195 16.53 -5.69 -21.62
C LEU A 195 16.56 -4.17 -21.87
N ASN A 196 16.98 -3.39 -20.88
CA ASN A 196 16.94 -1.94 -20.95
C ASN A 196 18.33 -1.31 -20.87
N ASP A 197 18.81 -0.74 -21.98
CA ASP A 197 20.14 -0.13 -22.08
C ASP A 197 20.36 1.07 -21.15
N SER A 198 19.29 1.75 -20.73
CA SER A 198 19.39 2.82 -19.74
C SER A 198 19.65 2.24 -18.35
N LEU A 199 19.02 1.10 -18.00
CA LEU A 199 19.21 0.42 -16.73
C LEU A 199 20.61 -0.20 -16.63
N LYS A 200 21.17 -0.74 -17.72
CA LYS A 200 22.57 -1.24 -17.74
C LYS A 200 23.60 -0.18 -17.38
N LYS A 201 23.31 1.08 -17.72
CA LYS A 201 24.20 2.22 -17.48
C LYS A 201 23.92 2.90 -16.14
N ALA A 202 22.79 2.58 -15.50
CA ALA A 202 22.41 3.11 -14.22
C ALA A 202 23.25 2.49 -13.11
N VAL A 203 23.27 3.16 -11.95
CA VAL A 203 23.85 2.61 -10.73
C VAL A 203 22.97 1.45 -10.28
N ARG A 204 23.57 0.27 -10.09
CA ARG A 204 22.82 -0.97 -9.81
C ARG A 204 21.96 -0.83 -8.55
N GLU A 205 22.50 -0.17 -7.52
CA GLU A 205 21.82 0.09 -6.26
C GLU A 205 20.56 0.95 -6.43
N ASP A 206 20.57 1.93 -7.35
CA ASP A 206 19.37 2.72 -7.65
C ASP A 206 18.29 1.83 -8.28
N VAL A 207 18.65 0.92 -9.19
CA VAL A 207 17.69 -0.03 -9.79
C VAL A 207 17.11 -0.97 -8.74
N LEU A 208 17.95 -1.55 -7.87
CA LEU A 208 17.49 -2.43 -6.78
C LEU A 208 16.57 -1.71 -5.80
N SER A 209 16.83 -0.43 -5.51
CA SER A 209 15.97 0.37 -4.64
C SER A 209 14.57 0.58 -5.21
N ILE A 210 14.43 0.56 -6.55
CA ILE A 210 13.12 0.62 -7.21
C ILE A 210 12.34 -0.66 -6.96
N PHE A 211 12.97 -1.83 -7.14
CA PHE A 211 12.34 -3.11 -6.82
C PHE A 211 12.00 -3.22 -5.33
N ALA A 212 12.88 -2.74 -4.45
CA ALA A 212 12.60 -2.64 -3.02
C ALA A 212 11.30 -1.88 -2.76
N ARG A 213 11.16 -0.68 -3.33
CA ARG A 213 9.94 0.12 -3.17
C ARG A 213 8.71 -0.58 -3.73
N ILE A 214 8.78 -1.19 -4.92
CA ILE A 214 7.64 -1.93 -5.51
C ILE A 214 7.17 -3.04 -4.54
N ASN A 215 8.10 -3.84 -4.03
CA ASN A 215 7.77 -4.95 -3.12
C ASN A 215 7.24 -4.45 -1.76
N GLN A 216 7.82 -3.36 -1.25
CA GLN A 216 7.37 -2.71 -0.03
C GLN A 216 5.97 -2.10 -0.20
N GLU A 217 5.68 -1.46 -1.33
CA GLU A 217 4.37 -0.89 -1.66
C GLU A 217 3.29 -1.98 -1.76
N ASN A 218 3.64 -3.12 -2.36
CA ASN A 218 2.78 -4.29 -2.49
C ASN A 218 2.60 -5.10 -1.20
N SER A 219 3.41 -4.85 -0.17
CA SER A 219 3.29 -5.56 1.11
C SER A 219 2.19 -4.97 2.00
N ASP A 220 1.50 -5.82 2.76
CA ASP A 220 0.42 -5.41 3.65
C ASP A 220 0.92 -4.49 4.79
N LYS A 221 0.01 -3.69 5.35
CA LYS A 221 0.28 -2.92 6.56
C LYS A 221 0.56 -3.87 7.73
N GLY A 222 1.46 -3.48 8.62
CA GLY A 222 1.88 -4.34 9.74
C GLY A 222 3.03 -5.29 9.40
N THR A 223 3.55 -5.26 8.17
CA THR A 223 4.71 -6.07 7.74
C THR A 223 6.02 -5.30 7.88
N TRP A 224 7.14 -6.02 8.01
CA TRP A 224 8.47 -5.43 8.15
C TRP A 224 9.04 -5.00 6.80
N ILE A 225 9.54 -3.77 6.74
CA ILE A 225 10.29 -3.23 5.61
C ILE A 225 11.59 -2.59 6.10
N GLN A 226 12.62 -2.64 5.26
CA GLN A 226 13.90 -1.98 5.53
C GLN A 226 13.97 -0.63 4.81
N GLU A 227 14.27 0.40 5.57
CA GLU A 227 14.52 1.75 5.10
C GLU A 227 15.85 1.83 4.32
N PRO A 228 16.07 2.89 3.51
CA PRO A 228 17.32 3.07 2.76
C PRO A 228 18.58 3.10 3.64
N ASN A 229 18.45 3.51 4.91
CA ASN A 229 19.55 3.53 5.88
C ASN A 229 19.84 2.15 6.52
N GLY A 230 19.11 1.09 6.12
CA GLY A 230 19.23 -0.26 6.66
C GLY A 230 18.43 -0.52 7.94
N SER A 231 17.77 0.49 8.50
CA SER A 231 16.89 0.33 9.66
C SER A 231 15.58 -0.35 9.27
N TRP A 232 15.02 -1.11 10.20
CA TRP A 232 13.79 -1.88 9.98
C TRP A 232 12.62 -1.19 10.66
N VAL A 233 11.51 -1.05 9.93
CA VAL A 233 10.25 -0.48 10.41
C VAL A 233 9.09 -1.38 10.04
N VAL A 234 7.97 -1.20 10.73
CA VAL A 234 6.70 -1.84 10.38
C VAL A 234 5.88 -0.84 9.55
N LYS A 235 5.40 -1.27 8.39
CA LYS A 235 4.63 -0.44 7.44
C LYS A 235 3.24 -0.06 7.95
#